data_AF-A0A2Z2MLD6-F1
#
_entry.id   AF-A0A2Z2MLD6-F1
#
_cell.length_a   1.000
_cell.length_b   1.000
_cell.length_c   1.000
_cell.angle_alpha   90.00
_cell.angle_beta   90.00
_cell.angle_gamma   90.00
#
_symmetry.space_group_name_H-M   'P 1'
#
loop_
_entity.id
_entity.type
_entity.pdbx_description
1 polymer ?
#
loop_
_entity_poly.entity_id
_entity_poly.type
_entity_poly.pdbx_seq_one_letter_code
_entity_poly.pdbx_strand_id
1 'polypeptide(L)'
;MEEIDRMVFNFPLFKDYHEKERFLKVVGLLVSHQVTFEKAAQLLGMKMEELAFLLDKLGVEYSLLDEEEAELEIEELKKVKEELGVSGYHFGDGR
;
A
#
# COMPACT_ATOMS: atom_id res chain seq x y z
N MET A 1 -10.00 -6.82 -25.65
CA MET A 1 -8.94 -6.28 -24.77
C MET A 1 -8.59 -4.84 -25.11
N GLU A 2 -8.54 -4.43 -26.39
CA GLU A 2 -8.07 -3.08 -26.79
C GLU A 2 -8.84 -1.84 -26.28
N GLU A 3 -10.12 -1.96 -25.92
CA GLU A 3 -10.96 -0.80 -25.59
C GLU A 3 -10.74 -0.30 -24.16
N ILE A 4 -10.57 -1.24 -23.21
CA ILE A 4 -10.24 -0.93 -21.82
C ILE A 4 -8.82 -0.36 -21.76
N ASP A 5 -7.86 -0.95 -22.47
CA ASP A 5 -6.47 -0.47 -22.50
C ASP A 5 -6.39 0.95 -23.08
N ARG A 6 -7.16 1.27 -24.13
CA ARG A 6 -7.28 2.65 -24.65
C ARG A 6 -7.96 3.60 -23.69
N MET A 7 -8.99 3.16 -22.96
CA MET A 7 -9.63 3.97 -21.91
C MET A 7 -8.68 4.23 -20.73
N VAL A 8 -7.85 3.26 -20.36
CA VAL A 8 -6.80 3.39 -19.35
C VAL A 8 -5.70 4.34 -19.82
N PHE A 9 -5.28 4.27 -21.08
CA PHE A 9 -4.28 5.16 -21.66
C PHE A 9 -4.78 6.61 -21.80
N ASN A 10 -6.08 6.78 -22.05
CA ASN A 10 -6.76 8.07 -22.06
C ASN A 10 -7.29 8.49 -20.68
N PHE A 11 -7.09 7.67 -19.64
CA PHE A 11 -7.53 7.99 -18.29
C PHE A 11 -6.67 9.16 -17.81
N PRO A 12 -7.23 10.35 -17.57
CA PRO A 12 -6.47 11.53 -17.23
C PRO A 12 -6.11 11.45 -15.75
N LEU A 13 -5.24 10.51 -15.40
CA LEU A 13 -4.69 10.35 -14.05
C LEU A 13 -4.00 11.64 -13.60
N PHE A 14 -3.40 12.34 -14.56
CA PHE A 14 -2.78 13.66 -14.37
C PHE A 14 -3.18 14.56 -15.54
N LYS A 15 -3.70 15.74 -15.22
CA LYS A 15 -4.24 16.73 -16.16
C LYS A 15 -3.15 17.50 -16.88
N ASP A 16 -2.01 17.70 -16.23
CA ASP A 16 -0.88 18.45 -16.77
C ASP A 16 0.48 17.86 -16.34
N TYR A 17 1.56 18.44 -16.89
CA TYR A 17 2.92 18.04 -16.58
C TYR A 17 3.26 18.21 -15.09
N HIS A 18 2.75 19.25 -14.44
CA HIS A 18 3.06 19.54 -13.04
C HIS A 18 2.46 18.51 -12.10
N GLU A 19 1.25 18.03 -12.38
CA GLU A 19 0.64 16.92 -11.65
C GLU A 19 1.46 15.63 -11.81
N LYS A 20 1.93 15.31 -13.02
CA LYS A 20 2.81 14.15 -13.27
C LYS A 20 4.14 14.26 -12.53
N GLU A 21 4.79 15.41 -12.62
CA GLU A 21 6.07 15.67 -11.97
C GLU A 21 5.95 15.57 -10.45
N ARG A 22 4.88 16.14 -9.87
CA ARG A 22 4.60 16.04 -8.44
C ARG A 22 4.39 14.60 -8.02
N PHE A 23 3.60 13.83 -8.77
CA PHE A 23 3.36 12.42 -8.49
C PHE A 23 4.66 11.63 -8.44
N LEU A 24 5.49 11.73 -9.48
CA LEU A 24 6.75 11.01 -9.55
C LEU A 24 7.72 11.39 -8.42
N LYS A 25 7.78 12.68 -8.04
CA LYS A 25 8.61 13.14 -6.92
C LYS A 25 8.15 12.53 -5.59
N VAL A 26 6.85 12.56 -5.32
CA VAL A 26 6.30 12.03 -4.06
C VAL A 26 6.45 10.52 -3.99
N VAL A 27 6.18 9.79 -5.09
CA VAL A 27 6.41 8.35 -5.14
C VAL A 27 7.89 8.02 -4.98
N GLY A 28 8.80 8.79 -5.60
CA GLY A 28 10.24 8.64 -5.41
C GLY A 28 10.67 8.80 -3.94
N LEU A 29 10.10 9.77 -3.22
CA LEU A 29 10.33 9.95 -1.78
C LEU A 29 9.75 8.80 -0.96
N LEU A 30 8.58 8.29 -1.35
CA LEU A 30 7.93 7.16 -0.69
C LEU A 30 8.77 5.89 -0.81
N VAL A 31 9.17 5.49 -2.02
CA VAL A 31 9.96 4.27 -2.25
C VAL A 31 11.40 4.36 -1.73
N SER A 32 11.87 5.56 -1.43
CA SER A 32 13.17 5.79 -0.76
C SER A 32 13.03 5.93 0.77
N HIS A 33 11.85 5.61 1.31
CA HIS A 33 11.52 5.65 2.74
C HIS A 33 11.77 7.03 3.39
N GLN A 34 11.74 8.12 2.60
CA GLN A 34 11.90 9.49 3.10
C GLN A 34 10.60 10.07 3.65
N VAL A 35 9.47 9.51 3.22
CA VAL A 35 8.13 9.89 3.69
C VAL A 35 7.31 8.64 3.92
N THR A 36 6.41 8.69 4.90
CA THR A 36 5.44 7.63 5.13
C THR A 36 4.38 7.60 4.02
N PHE A 37 3.66 6.48 3.92
CA PHE A 37 2.55 6.34 2.99
C PHE A 37 1.45 7.40 3.21
N GLU A 38 1.09 7.65 4.47
CA GLU A 38 0.13 8.71 4.83
C GLU A 38 0.62 10.09 4.37
N LYS A 39 1.91 10.39 4.58
CA LYS A 39 2.48 11.66 4.17
C LYS A 39 2.50 11.82 2.65
N ALA A 40 2.78 10.75 1.91
CA ALA A 40 2.70 10.74 0.45
C ALA A 40 1.28 11.02 -0.04
N ALA A 41 0.26 10.37 0.53
CA ALA A 41 -1.14 10.63 0.21
C ALA A 41 -1.54 12.09 0.47
N GLN A 42 -1.13 12.64 1.63
CA GLN A 42 -1.34 14.05 1.96
C GLN A 42 -0.69 15.01 0.95
N LEU A 43 0.56 14.75 0.54
CA LEU A 43 1.29 15.59 -0.43
C LEU A 43 0.66 15.57 -1.83
N LEU A 44 0.00 14.47 -2.18
CA LEU A 44 -0.74 14.30 -3.43
C LEU A 44 -2.19 14.80 -3.35
N GLY A 45 -2.68 15.14 -2.16
CA GLY A 45 -4.08 15.52 -1.96
C GLY A 45 -5.05 14.36 -2.24
N MET A 46 -4.60 13.13 -2.03
CA MET A 46 -5.34 11.90 -2.26
C MET A 46 -5.64 11.21 -0.93
N LYS A 47 -6.67 10.37 -0.90
CA LYS A 47 -6.85 9.44 0.21
C LYS A 47 -5.83 8.31 0.13
N MET A 48 -5.54 7.68 1.27
CA MET A 48 -4.57 6.58 1.33
C MET A 48 -5.03 5.39 0.46
N GLU A 49 -6.32 5.06 0.45
CA GLU A 49 -6.87 3.96 -0.33
C GLU A 49 -6.77 4.23 -1.85
N GLU A 50 -6.93 5.49 -2.25
CA GLU A 50 -6.78 5.93 -3.64
C GLU A 50 -5.32 5.80 -4.10
N LEU A 51 -4.37 6.21 -3.26
CA LEU A 51 -2.94 6.05 -3.53
C LEU A 51 -2.54 4.57 -3.60
N ALA A 52 -3.06 3.74 -2.68
CA ALA A 52 -2.78 2.31 -2.65
C ALA A 52 -3.27 1.62 -3.93
N PHE A 53 -4.52 1.90 -4.32
CA PHE A 53 -5.09 1.40 -5.57
C PHE A 53 -4.28 1.84 -6.79
N LEU A 54 -3.80 3.09 -6.80
CA LEU A 54 -3.01 3.61 -7.91
C LEU A 54 -1.64 2.93 -8.03
N LEU A 55 -0.93 2.77 -6.90
CA LEU A 55 0.38 2.11 -6.88
C LEU A 55 0.28 0.64 -7.30
N ASP A 56 -0.77 -0.08 -6.85
CA ASP A 56 -1.08 -1.44 -7.30
C ASP A 56 -1.27 -1.50 -8.83
N LYS A 57 -2.06 -0.59 -9.40
CA LYS A 57 -2.29 -0.55 -10.86
C LYS A 57 -1.04 -0.17 -11.65
N LEU A 58 -0.11 0.57 -11.04
CA LEU A 58 1.17 0.92 -11.64
C LEU A 58 2.24 -0.17 -11.45
N GLY A 59 1.94 -1.24 -10.70
CA GLY A 59 2.91 -2.29 -10.37
C GLY A 59 4.03 -1.80 -9.46
N VAL A 60 3.79 -0.75 -8.68
CA VAL A 60 4.75 -0.27 -7.69
C VAL A 60 4.53 -1.08 -6.41
N GLU A 61 5.42 -2.06 -6.20
CA GLU A 61 5.48 -2.78 -4.94
C GLU A 61 6.04 -1.85 -3.87
N TYR A 62 5.15 -1.30 -3.03
CA TYR A 62 5.53 -0.60 -1.81
C TYR A 62 5.20 -1.49 -0.62
N SER A 63 6.22 -2.02 0.03
CA SER A 63 6.05 -2.62 1.35
C SER A 63 5.95 -1.49 2.37
N LEU A 64 4.83 -1.45 3.10
CA LEU A 64 4.64 -0.50 4.20
C LEU A 64 5.68 -0.67 5.30
N LEU A 65 6.24 -1.87 5.39
CA LEU A 65 7.24 -2.28 6.36
C LEU A 65 8.45 -2.80 5.58
N ASP A 66 9.64 -2.35 5.92
CA ASP A 66 10.82 -3.12 5.54
C ASP A 66 10.87 -4.46 6.29
N GLU A 67 11.85 -5.33 5.98
CA GLU A 67 11.95 -6.67 6.57
C GLU A 67 12.08 -6.60 8.10
N GLU A 68 12.80 -5.61 8.63
CA GLU A 68 13.00 -5.42 10.06
C GLU A 68 11.72 -4.93 10.74
N GLU A 69 11.03 -3.96 10.14
CA GLU A 69 9.72 -3.49 10.60
C GLU A 69 8.65 -4.59 10.56
N ALA A 70 8.67 -5.46 9.55
CA ALA A 70 7.76 -6.59 9.42
C ALA A 70 8.00 -7.65 10.51
N GLU A 71 9.27 -7.94 10.84
CA GLU A 71 9.61 -8.85 11.93
C GLU A 71 9.13 -8.34 13.28
N LEU A 72 9.32 -7.04 13.55
CA LEU A 72 8.88 -6.40 14.79
C LEU A 72 7.35 -6.46 14.95
N GLU A 73 6.60 -6.16 13.89
CA GLU A 73 5.14 -6.20 13.94
C GLU A 73 4.62 -7.65 14.13
N ILE A 74 5.26 -8.64 13.50
CA ILE A 74 4.96 -10.07 13.74
C ILE A 74 5.22 -10.45 15.20
N GLU A 75 6.29 -9.94 15.81
CA GLU A 75 6.62 -10.23 17.21
C GLU A 75 5.61 -9.60 18.17
N GLU A 76 5.20 -8.36 17.93
CA GLU A 76 4.15 -7.69 18.72
C GLU A 76 2.80 -8.40 18.59
N LEU A 77 2.40 -8.79 17.37
CA LEU A 77 1.16 -9.54 17.15
C LEU A 77 1.17 -10.90 17.85
N LYS A 78 2.32 -11.57 17.94
CA LYS A 78 2.47 -12.82 18.71
C LYS A 78 2.21 -12.59 20.20
N LYS A 79 2.76 -11.52 20.77
CA LYS A 79 2.56 -11.14 22.19
C LYS A 79 1.08 -10.85 22.46
N VAL A 80 0.44 -10.04 21.62
CA VAL A 80 -1.00 -9.73 21.72
C VAL A 80 -1.85 -11.01 21.61
N LYS A 81 -1.49 -11.93 20.72
CA LYS A 81 -2.21 -13.21 20.56
C LYS A 81 -2.10 -14.11 21.79
N GLU A 82 -0.94 -14.14 22.44
CA GLU A 82 -0.73 -14.86 23.70
C GLU A 82 -1.54 -14.24 24.84
N GLU A 83 -1.55 -12.91 24.96
CA GLU A 83 -2.34 -12.17 25.95
C GLU A 83 -3.85 -12.36 25.78
N LEU A 84 -4.33 -12.44 24.54
CA LEU A 84 -5.73 -12.70 24.22
C LEU A 84 -6.12 -14.18 24.38
N GLY A 85 -5.19 -15.06 24.74
CA GLY A 85 -5.47 -16.46 25.05
C GLY A 85 -6.05 -17.26 23.87
N VAL A 86 -5.76 -16.84 22.62
CA VAL A 86 -6.23 -17.54 21.41
C VAL A 86 -5.39 -18.81 21.19
N SER A 87 -5.56 -19.77 22.08
CA SER A 87 -5.01 -21.12 21.99
C SER A 87 -6.03 -22.02 21.28
N GLY A 88 -5.73 -22.37 20.03
CA GLY A 88 -6.29 -23.54 19.35
C GLY A 88 -7.75 -23.44 18.91
N TYR A 89 -7.98 -23.01 17.66
CA TYR A 89 -9.05 -23.63 16.87
C TYR A 89 -8.61 -25.05 16.55
N HIS A 90 -8.86 -26.00 17.45
CA HIS A 90 -9.06 -27.37 17.04
C HIS A 90 -10.35 -27.38 16.21
N PHE A 91 -10.21 -27.45 14.88
CA PHE A 91 -11.27 -28.00 14.04
C PHE A 91 -11.50 -29.42 14.55
N GLY A 92 -12.49 -29.56 15.43
CA GLY A 92 -12.93 -30.84 15.93
C GLY A 92 -13.34 -31.69 14.74
N ASP A 93 -12.66 -32.83 14.63
CA ASP A 93 -13.00 -33.94 13.75
C ASP A 93 -14.52 -34.19 13.84
N GLY A 94 -15.21 -33.87 12.75
CA GLY A 94 -16.64 -34.03 12.62
C GLY A 94 -16.97 -35.52 12.63
N ARG A 95 -17.58 -35.98 13.71
CA ARG A 95 -18.33 -37.23 13.70
C ARG A 95 -19.56 -37.11 12.80
#